data_AF-A0A822BHB9-F1
#
_entry.id   AF-A0A822BHB9-F1
#
_cell.length_a   1.000
_cell.length_b   1.000
_cell.length_c   1.000
_cell.angle_alpha   90.00
_cell.angle_beta   90.00
_cell.angle_gamma   90.00
#
_symmetry.space_group_name_H-M   'P 1'
#
loop_
_entity.id
_entity.type
_entity.pdbx_description
1 polymer ?
#
loop_
_entity_poly.entity_id
_entity_poly.type
_entity_poly.pdbx_seq_one_letter_code
_entity_poly.pdbx_strand_id
1 'polypeptide(L)'
;MASTNERIPSSIYLIDFFIYCPLLCEKEGQEERKILYYYPSDINLDRQIRTIGYCEGLVQFTETFGFDDPCETVHFQKTRLLFHKIENDICIAMTLHIPVIERKKDDKFITDYLDENINDRIMLPILKMSYRYFILQHGTMSTIIQHGGIEELRNVLKQYFDK
;
A
#
# COMPACT_ATOMS: atom_id res chain seq x y z
N MET A 1 38.04 -16.28 17.05
CA MET A 1 36.58 -16.10 16.97
C MET A 1 36.35 -14.67 16.54
N ALA A 2 35.98 -14.44 15.28
CA ALA A 2 35.70 -13.09 14.80
C ALA A 2 34.35 -12.65 15.37
N SER A 3 34.36 -11.61 16.21
CA SER A 3 33.14 -10.94 16.65
C SER A 3 32.54 -10.25 15.42
N THR A 4 31.53 -10.84 14.80
CA THR A 4 30.79 -10.21 13.71
C THR A 4 30.11 -8.98 14.30
N ASN A 5 30.57 -7.79 13.89
CA ASN A 5 30.10 -6.50 14.38
C ASN A 5 28.78 -6.15 13.68
N GLU A 6 27.82 -7.08 13.71
CA GLU A 6 26.51 -6.95 13.06
C GLU A 6 25.58 -6.17 13.97
N ARG A 7 24.97 -5.11 13.44
CA ARG A 7 23.92 -4.37 14.15
C ARG A 7 22.63 -5.19 14.17
N ILE A 8 21.75 -4.90 15.12
CA ILE A 8 20.42 -5.51 15.19
C ILE A 8 19.63 -5.10 13.93
N PRO A 9 18.92 -6.02 13.26
CA PRO A 9 18.07 -5.68 12.12
C PRO A 9 17.03 -4.61 12.47
N SER A 10 16.76 -3.69 11.54
CA SER A 10 15.65 -2.74 11.70
C SER A 10 14.31 -3.45 11.70
N SER A 11 13.28 -2.84 12.29
CA SER A 11 11.92 -3.41 12.26
C SER A 11 11.25 -3.23 10.89
N ILE A 12 10.26 -4.09 10.62
CA ILE A 12 9.26 -3.85 9.57
C ILE A 12 8.36 -2.72 10.06
N TYR A 13 8.05 -1.76 9.19
CA TYR A 13 7.05 -0.73 9.48
C TYR A 13 6.29 -0.33 8.22
N LEU A 14 5.09 0.20 8.43
CA LEU A 14 4.22 0.72 7.37
C LEU A 14 4.77 2.06 6.88
N ILE A 15 5.02 2.19 5.57
CA ILE A 15 5.43 3.44 4.93
C ILE A 15 4.19 4.25 4.53
N ASP A 16 3.28 3.61 3.79
CA ASP A 16 2.01 4.18 3.39
C ASP A 16 0.92 3.12 3.32
N PHE A 17 -0.32 3.56 3.55
CA PHE A 17 -1.54 2.77 3.37
C PHE A 17 -2.59 3.67 2.75
N PHE A 18 -3.19 3.22 1.64
CA PHE A 18 -4.07 4.08 0.86
C PHE A 18 -5.16 3.29 0.16
N ILE A 19 -6.27 4.00 -0.08
CA ILE A 19 -7.43 3.51 -0.80
C ILE A 19 -7.71 4.52 -1.91
N TYR A 20 -7.85 4.02 -3.14
CA TYR A 20 -8.05 4.86 -4.30
C TYR A 20 -9.00 4.23 -5.31
N CYS A 21 -9.60 5.05 -6.15
CA CYS A 21 -10.46 4.61 -7.24
C CYS A 21 -10.05 5.34 -8.53
N PRO A 22 -9.46 4.65 -9.52
CA PRO A 22 -9.06 5.23 -10.81
C PRO A 22 -10.20 5.97 -11.52
N LEU A 23 -11.42 5.45 -11.40
CA LEU A 23 -12.61 5.96 -12.09
C LEU A 23 -13.08 7.34 -11.62
N LEU A 24 -12.55 7.86 -10.50
CA LEU A 24 -12.89 9.20 -10.00
C LEU A 24 -12.14 10.33 -10.71
N CYS A 25 -11.18 10.00 -11.57
CA CYS A 25 -10.44 10.96 -12.37
C CYS A 25 -10.99 10.99 -13.80
N GLU A 26 -11.72 12.06 -14.13
CA GLU A 26 -12.31 12.23 -15.46
C GLU A 26 -11.35 12.90 -16.45
N LYS A 27 -10.41 13.71 -15.95
CA LYS A 27 -9.52 14.57 -16.75
C LYS A 27 -8.13 14.64 -16.14
N GLU A 28 -7.12 14.84 -16.99
CA GLU A 28 -5.76 15.16 -16.56
C GLU A 28 -5.74 16.41 -15.67
N GLY A 29 -4.96 16.36 -14.58
CA GLY A 29 -4.91 17.40 -13.55
C GLY A 29 -6.00 17.27 -12.48
N GLN A 30 -6.68 16.12 -12.40
CA GLN A 30 -7.64 15.79 -11.33
C GLN A 30 -7.27 14.49 -10.60
N GLU A 31 -6.00 14.08 -10.65
CA GLU A 31 -5.53 12.81 -10.11
C GLU A 31 -5.76 12.70 -8.60
N GLU A 32 -5.81 13.84 -7.89
CA GLU A 32 -6.15 13.89 -6.46
C GLU A 32 -7.53 13.30 -6.17
N ARG A 33 -8.47 13.37 -7.13
CA ARG A 33 -9.83 12.84 -6.96
C ARG A 33 -9.85 11.33 -6.82
N LYS A 34 -8.83 10.63 -7.32
CA LYS A 34 -8.70 9.18 -7.15
C LYS A 34 -8.52 8.79 -5.70
N ILE A 35 -8.00 9.69 -4.87
CA ILE A 35 -7.67 9.42 -3.47
C ILE A 35 -8.98 9.36 -2.66
N LEU A 36 -9.26 8.21 -2.05
CA LEU A 36 -10.33 8.02 -1.09
C LEU A 36 -9.80 8.09 0.35
N TYR A 37 -8.59 7.58 0.57
CA TYR A 37 -7.89 7.65 1.85
C TYR A 37 -6.38 7.52 1.63
N TYR A 38 -5.58 8.21 2.44
CA TYR A 38 -4.12 8.08 2.43
C TYR A 38 -3.55 8.28 3.84
N TYR A 39 -2.70 7.34 4.25
CA TYR A 39 -1.93 7.39 5.48
C TYR A 39 -0.44 7.21 5.17
N PRO A 40 0.45 7.99 5.81
CA PRO A 40 0.12 9.11 6.70
C PRO A 40 -0.37 10.33 5.91
N SER A 41 -1.32 11.07 6.50
CA SER A 41 -2.08 12.13 5.80
C SER A 41 -1.32 13.45 5.63
N ASP A 42 -0.18 13.61 6.32
CA ASP A 42 0.70 14.77 6.25
C ASP A 42 1.71 14.72 5.08
N ILE A 43 1.76 13.60 4.35
CA ILE A 43 2.55 13.49 3.13
C ILE A 43 1.99 14.44 2.06
N ASN A 44 2.88 15.17 1.40
CA ASN A 44 2.55 16.06 0.28
C ASN A 44 1.70 15.37 -0.80
N LEU A 45 0.66 16.06 -1.27
CA LEU A 45 -0.32 15.54 -2.23
C LEU A 45 0.32 15.02 -3.53
N ASP A 46 1.31 15.71 -4.10
CA ASP A 46 2.01 15.27 -5.32
C ASP A 46 2.74 13.94 -5.12
N ARG A 47 3.17 13.65 -3.89
CA ARG A 47 3.73 12.34 -3.55
C ARG A 47 2.65 11.28 -3.47
N GLN A 48 1.49 11.58 -2.88
CA GLN A 48 0.36 10.64 -2.82
C GLN A 48 -0.13 10.27 -4.24
N ILE A 49 -0.34 11.26 -5.10
CA ILE A 49 -0.74 11.10 -6.50
C ILE A 49 0.28 10.22 -7.23
N ARG A 50 1.58 10.50 -7.05
CA ARG A 50 2.66 9.73 -7.70
C ARG A 50 2.67 8.26 -7.26
N THR A 51 2.48 7.99 -5.96
CA THR A 51 2.42 6.62 -5.45
C THR A 51 1.22 5.86 -6.04
N ILE A 52 0.05 6.49 -6.16
CA ILE A 52 -1.13 5.88 -6.78
C ILE A 52 -0.90 5.63 -8.27
N GLY A 53 -0.39 6.62 -9.00
CA GLY A 53 -0.08 6.46 -10.43
C GLY A 53 0.94 5.35 -10.69
N TYR A 54 1.88 5.14 -9.77
CA TYR A 54 2.80 4.01 -9.83
C TYR A 54 2.08 2.65 -9.70
N CYS A 55 1.18 2.51 -8.72
CA CYS A 55 0.36 1.31 -8.56
C CYS A 55 -0.55 1.05 -9.76
N GLU A 56 -1.21 2.08 -10.28
CA GLU A 56 -2.04 1.98 -11.49
C GLU A 56 -1.23 1.50 -12.69
N GLY A 57 -0.04 2.09 -12.90
CA GLY A 57 0.85 1.69 -13.99
C GLY A 57 1.31 0.23 -13.87
N LEU A 58 1.58 -0.25 -12.65
CA LEU A 58 1.93 -1.65 -12.41
C LEU A 58 0.75 -2.59 -12.71
N VAL A 59 -0.45 -2.28 -12.21
CA VAL A 59 -1.66 -3.08 -12.48
C VAL A 59 -1.88 -3.18 -13.99
N GLN A 60 -1.95 -2.04 -14.67
CA GLN A 60 -2.15 -1.99 -16.12
C GLN A 60 -1.06 -2.73 -16.88
N PHE A 61 0.21 -2.55 -16.50
CA PHE A 61 1.32 -3.27 -17.11
C PHE A 61 1.14 -4.78 -16.96
N THR A 62 0.81 -5.27 -15.77
CA THR A 62 0.63 -6.71 -15.54
C THR A 62 -0.57 -7.29 -16.29
N GLU A 63 -1.66 -6.52 -16.44
CA GLU A 63 -2.82 -6.91 -17.25
C GLU A 63 -2.47 -7.11 -18.73
N THR A 64 -1.50 -6.36 -19.28
CA THR A 64 -1.09 -6.52 -20.69
C THR A 64 -0.51 -7.91 -21.03
N PHE A 65 -0.03 -8.65 -20.03
CA PHE A 65 0.52 -9.99 -20.22
C PHE A 65 -0.52 -11.10 -20.08
N GLY A 66 -1.79 -10.75 -19.83
CA GLY A 66 -2.91 -11.71 -19.81
C GLY A 66 -2.82 -12.73 -18.68
N PHE A 67 -2.28 -12.35 -17.51
CA PHE A 67 -2.34 -13.20 -16.33
C PHE A 67 -3.78 -13.30 -15.84
N ASP A 68 -4.24 -14.52 -15.55
CA ASP A 68 -5.60 -14.77 -15.03
C ASP A 68 -5.80 -14.16 -13.63
N ASP A 69 -4.71 -14.02 -12.86
CA ASP A 69 -4.71 -13.42 -11.54
C ASP A 69 -4.09 -12.01 -11.59
N PRO A 70 -4.75 -10.98 -11.00
CA PRO A 70 -4.17 -9.65 -10.89
C PRO A 70 -2.91 -9.70 -10.02
N CYS A 71 -1.91 -8.89 -10.36
CA CYS A 71 -0.76 -8.69 -9.48
C CYS A 71 -1.26 -8.18 -8.12
N GLU A 72 -0.83 -8.80 -7.02
CA GLU A 72 -1.22 -8.37 -5.66
C GLU A 72 -0.02 -7.94 -4.82
N THR A 73 1.20 -8.20 -5.30
CA THR A 73 2.42 -7.94 -4.54
C THR A 73 3.60 -7.67 -5.46
N VAL A 74 4.37 -6.62 -5.14
CA VAL A 74 5.58 -6.24 -5.88
C VAL A 74 6.73 -6.03 -4.89
N HIS A 75 7.85 -6.67 -5.22
CA HIS A 75 9.03 -6.74 -4.37
C HIS A 75 10.06 -5.73 -4.89
N PHE A 76 10.35 -4.71 -4.10
CA PHE A 76 11.48 -3.83 -4.34
C PHE A 76 12.60 -4.15 -3.37
N GLN A 77 13.81 -3.68 -3.67
CA GLN A 77 14.95 -3.86 -2.79
C GLN A 77 14.70 -3.33 -1.37
N LYS A 78 14.01 -2.19 -1.23
CA LYS A 78 13.81 -1.50 0.06
C LYS A 78 12.41 -1.61 0.61
N THR A 79 11.45 -1.99 -0.22
CA THR A 79 10.02 -1.97 0.14
C THR A 79 9.26 -3.15 -0.44
N ARG A 80 8.18 -3.53 0.24
CA ARG A 80 7.16 -4.45 -0.28
C ARG A 80 5.89 -3.67 -0.53
N LEU A 81 5.41 -3.67 -1.77
CA LEU A 81 4.13 -3.08 -2.13
C LEU A 81 3.09 -4.20 -2.23
N LEU A 82 1.99 -4.07 -1.49
CA LEU A 82 0.85 -4.98 -1.50
C LEU A 82 -0.38 -4.19 -1.94
N PHE A 83 -1.17 -4.74 -2.85
CA PHE A 83 -2.43 -4.12 -3.27
C PHE A 83 -3.46 -5.16 -3.66
N HIS A 84 -4.71 -4.79 -3.52
CA HIS A 84 -5.84 -5.64 -3.84
C HIS A 84 -6.99 -4.80 -4.37
N LYS A 85 -7.63 -5.29 -5.44
CA LYS A 85 -8.88 -4.71 -5.95
C LYS A 85 -10.03 -5.18 -5.05
N ILE A 86 -10.80 -4.23 -4.55
CA ILE A 86 -11.99 -4.48 -3.72
C ILE A 86 -13.26 -4.25 -4.57
N GLU A 87 -14.20 -3.42 -4.11
CA GLU A 87 -15.46 -3.14 -4.82
C GLU A 87 -15.28 -2.17 -5.99
N ASN A 88 -15.96 -2.40 -7.13
CA ASN A 88 -16.19 -1.41 -8.20
C ASN A 88 -14.92 -0.60 -8.59
N ASP A 89 -13.81 -1.29 -8.84
CA ASP A 89 -12.53 -0.69 -9.22
C ASP A 89 -11.86 0.18 -8.14
N ILE A 90 -12.34 0.12 -6.90
CA ILE A 90 -11.61 0.63 -5.75
C ILE A 90 -10.47 -0.34 -5.42
N CYS A 91 -9.30 0.20 -5.13
CA CYS A 91 -8.12 -0.54 -4.70
C CYS A 91 -7.71 -0.14 -3.30
N ILE A 92 -7.26 -1.12 -2.52
CA ILE A 92 -6.63 -0.95 -1.21
C ILE A 92 -5.17 -1.39 -1.32
N ALA A 93 -4.25 -0.59 -0.79
CA ALA A 93 -2.82 -0.84 -0.92
C ALA A 93 -2.03 -0.42 0.32
N MET A 94 -0.89 -1.09 0.54
CA MET A 94 0.10 -0.68 1.54
C MET A 94 1.52 -0.93 1.07
N THR A 95 2.44 -0.05 1.48
CA THR A 95 3.88 -0.23 1.32
C THR A 95 4.53 -0.49 2.66
N LEU A 96 5.29 -1.58 2.76
CA LEU A 96 6.08 -1.95 3.94
C LEU A 96 7.56 -1.68 3.70
N HIS A 97 8.27 -1.19 4.71
CA HIS A 97 9.73 -1.12 4.71
C HIS A 97 10.33 -2.51 4.93
N ILE A 98 11.32 -2.90 4.10
CA ILE A 98 12.08 -4.13 4.29
C ILE A 98 13.15 -3.92 5.38
N PRO A 99 13.20 -4.77 6.42
CA PRO A 99 14.25 -4.74 7.44
C PRO A 99 15.66 -4.70 6.85
N VAL A 100 16.54 -3.90 7.43
CA VAL A 100 17.94 -3.84 7.03
C VAL A 100 18.85 -4.27 8.17
N ILE A 101 19.93 -4.96 7.83
CA ILE A 101 21.06 -5.19 8.73
C ILE A 101 22.30 -4.51 8.16
N GLU A 102 22.98 -3.72 9.00
CA GLU A 102 24.24 -3.09 8.64
C GLU A 102 25.41 -3.89 9.21
N ARG A 103 26.35 -4.22 8.32
CA ARG A 103 27.54 -5.00 8.66
C ARG A 103 28.79 -4.24 8.26
N LYS A 104 29.82 -4.31 9.10
CA LYS A 104 31.14 -3.74 8.79
C LYS A 104 32.01 -4.81 8.14
N LYS A 105 32.48 -4.57 6.92
CA LYS A 105 33.43 -5.43 6.19
C LYS A 105 34.51 -4.56 5.55
N ASP A 106 35.78 -4.84 5.82
CA ASP A 106 36.94 -4.13 5.26
C ASP A 106 36.83 -2.60 5.36
N ASP A 107 36.49 -2.11 6.56
CA ASP A 107 36.21 -0.69 6.88
C ASP A 107 35.06 0.00 6.13
N LYS A 108 34.26 -0.76 5.37
CA LYS A 108 33.01 -0.28 4.75
C LYS A 108 31.78 -0.82 5.47
N PHE A 109 30.72 0.00 5.51
CA PHE A 109 29.38 -0.45 5.90
C PHE A 109 28.67 -1.03 4.69
N ILE A 110 28.18 -2.26 4.83
CA ILE A 110 27.34 -2.95 3.86
C ILE A 110 25.94 -3.04 4.48
N THR A 111 24.92 -2.70 3.70
CA THR A 111 23.51 -2.79 4.08
C THR A 111 22.89 -3.97 3.34
N ASP A 112 22.41 -4.95 4.10
CA ASP A 112 21.66 -6.09 3.56
C ASP A 112 20.18 -5.93 3.89
N TYR A 113 19.32 -6.10 2.89
CA TYR A 113 17.87 -6.06 3.02
C TYR A 113 17.35 -7.47 3.25
N LEU A 114 16.62 -7.67 4.35
CA LEU A 114 16.09 -8.96 4.79
C LEU A 114 14.67 -9.15 4.25
N ASP A 115 14.59 -9.32 2.94
CA ASP A 115 13.33 -9.49 2.19
C ASP A 115 12.53 -10.71 2.69
N GLU A 116 13.25 -11.77 3.06
CA GLU A 116 12.71 -13.01 3.61
C GLU A 116 11.94 -12.84 4.92
N ASN A 117 12.12 -11.70 5.61
CA ASN A 117 11.39 -11.41 6.84
C ASN A 117 9.95 -10.96 6.58
N ILE A 118 9.57 -10.68 5.33
CA ILE A 118 8.20 -10.34 4.94
C ILE A 118 7.57 -11.49 4.15
N ASN A 119 6.53 -12.09 4.73
CA ASN A 119 5.80 -13.18 4.09
C ASN A 119 4.48 -12.69 3.49
N ASP A 120 4.38 -12.74 2.15
CA ASP A 120 3.20 -12.30 1.41
C ASP A 120 1.95 -13.10 1.76
N ARG A 121 2.10 -14.40 2.07
CA ARG A 121 0.99 -15.27 2.50
C ARG A 121 0.41 -14.89 3.86
N ILE A 122 1.06 -13.97 4.58
CA ILE A 122 0.57 -13.39 5.83
C ILE A 122 0.13 -11.95 5.61
N MET A 123 0.97 -11.13 4.98
CA MET A 123 0.72 -9.69 4.84
C MET A 123 -0.45 -9.36 3.90
N LEU A 124 -0.61 -10.11 2.81
CA LEU A 124 -1.72 -9.89 1.89
C LEU A 124 -3.08 -10.25 2.52
N PRO A 125 -3.26 -11.37 3.23
CA PRO A 125 -4.47 -11.60 4.03
C PRO A 125 -4.73 -10.52 5.08
N ILE A 126 -3.71 -9.95 5.72
CA ILE A 126 -3.88 -8.83 6.67
C ILE A 126 -4.48 -7.61 5.95
N LEU A 127 -3.95 -7.25 4.77
CA LEU A 127 -4.50 -6.16 3.95
C LEU A 127 -5.96 -6.44 3.54
N LYS A 128 -6.27 -7.65 3.11
CA LYS A 128 -7.65 -8.05 2.75
C LYS A 128 -8.58 -8.03 3.98
N MET A 129 -8.07 -8.43 5.15
CA MET A 129 -8.83 -8.44 6.40
C MET A 129 -9.17 -7.04 6.88
N SER A 130 -8.29 -6.04 6.72
CA SER A 130 -8.60 -4.66 7.10
C SER A 130 -9.86 -4.15 6.38
N TYR A 131 -10.01 -4.49 5.10
CA TYR A 131 -11.22 -4.18 4.35
C TYR A 131 -12.45 -4.96 4.82
N ARG A 132 -12.31 -6.25 5.14
CA ARG A 132 -13.43 -7.07 5.64
C ARG A 132 -13.95 -6.55 6.99
N TYR A 133 -13.06 -6.09 7.87
CA TYR A 133 -13.46 -5.47 9.14
C TYR A 133 -14.15 -4.12 8.94
N PHE A 134 -13.72 -3.33 7.96
CA PHE A 134 -14.42 -2.11 7.56
C PHE A 134 -15.87 -2.43 7.15
N ILE A 135 -16.07 -3.41 6.26
CA ILE A 135 -17.41 -3.83 5.81
C ILE A 135 -18.28 -4.27 6.98
N LEU A 136 -17.72 -5.03 7.92
CA LEU A 136 -18.48 -5.52 9.08
C LEU A 136 -19.07 -4.38 9.93
N GLN A 137 -18.37 -3.24 10.02
CA GLN A 137 -18.80 -2.10 10.84
C GLN A 137 -19.64 -1.08 10.07
N HIS A 138 -19.35 -0.87 8.79
CA HIS A 138 -19.91 0.25 8.01
C HIS A 138 -20.73 -0.18 6.79
N GLY A 139 -20.71 -1.46 6.42
CA GLY A 139 -21.23 -1.93 5.14
C GLY A 139 -20.25 -1.72 3.99
N THR A 140 -20.71 -2.00 2.76
CA THR A 140 -19.90 -1.87 1.54
C THR A 140 -19.63 -0.40 1.22
N MET A 141 -18.48 -0.11 0.61
CA MET A 141 -18.17 1.26 0.15
C MET A 141 -19.20 1.75 -0.86
N SER A 142 -19.67 0.84 -1.70
CA SER A 142 -20.72 1.09 -2.70
C SER A 142 -22.03 1.56 -2.05
N THR A 143 -22.44 0.96 -0.94
CA THR A 143 -23.63 1.39 -0.19
C THR A 143 -23.44 2.78 0.42
N ILE A 144 -22.25 3.08 0.95
CA ILE A 144 -21.96 4.41 1.51
C ILE A 144 -22.03 5.47 0.40
N ILE A 145 -21.40 5.21 -0.76
CA ILE A 145 -21.44 6.11 -1.92
C ILE A 145 -22.88 6.32 -2.40
N GLN A 146 -23.69 5.27 -2.46
CA GLN A 146 -25.08 5.37 -2.92
C GLN A 146 -25.95 6.30 -2.06
N HIS A 147 -25.72 6.33 -0.74
CA HIS A 147 -26.56 7.09 0.19
C HIS A 147 -25.98 8.48 0.53
N GLY A 148 -24.66 8.61 0.62
CA GLY A 148 -23.99 9.83 1.08
C GLY A 148 -22.97 10.43 0.09
N GLY A 149 -22.71 9.74 -1.02
CA GLY A 149 -21.71 10.17 -2.01
C GLY A 149 -20.27 9.89 -1.57
N ILE A 150 -19.33 10.36 -2.40
CA ILE A 150 -17.89 10.09 -2.24
C ILE A 150 -17.31 10.80 -1.00
N GLU A 151 -17.75 12.02 -0.71
CA GLU A 151 -17.26 12.76 0.47
C GLU A 151 -17.63 12.07 1.77
N GLU A 152 -18.83 11.48 1.86
CA GLU A 152 -19.23 10.68 3.01
C GLU A 152 -18.31 9.46 3.16
N LEU A 153 -18.01 8.77 2.06
CA LEU A 153 -17.04 7.66 2.09
C LEU A 153 -15.67 8.12 2.59
N ARG A 154 -15.13 9.25 2.09
CA ARG A 154 -13.83 9.79 2.56
C ARG A 154 -13.85 10.05 4.07
N ASN A 155 -14.92 10.63 4.58
CA ASN A 155 -15.08 10.91 6.01
C ASN A 155 -15.12 9.62 6.84
N VAL A 156 -15.91 8.63 6.41
CA VAL A 156 -16.02 7.34 7.10
C VAL A 156 -14.68 6.59 7.09
N LEU A 157 -13.98 6.56 5.96
CA LEU A 157 -12.65 5.94 5.86
C LEU A 157 -11.65 6.62 6.79
N LYS A 158 -11.62 7.95 6.80
CA LYS A 158 -10.76 8.72 7.69
C LYS A 158 -11.04 8.40 9.15
N GLN A 159 -12.30 8.41 9.57
CA GLN A 159 -12.70 8.09 10.95
C GLN A 159 -12.38 6.65 11.36
N TYR A 160 -12.39 5.72 10.41
CA TYR A 160 -12.12 4.30 10.68
C TYR A 160 -10.62 4.02 10.76
N PHE A 161 -9.84 4.48 9.78
CA PHE A 161 -8.42 4.13 9.64
C PHE A 161 -7.45 5.08 10.36
N ASP A 162 -7.87 6.27 10.78
CA ASP A 162 -7.04 7.17 11.62
C ASP A 162 -7.03 6.76 13.12
N LYS A 163 -7.82 5.74 13.52
CA LYS A 163 -7.86 5.20 14.89
C LYS A 163 -6.69 4.27 15.18
#